data_AF-A0A522T079-F1
#
_entry.id   AF-A0A522T079-F1
#
_cell.length_a   1.000
_cell.length_b   1.000
_cell.length_c   1.000
_cell.angle_alpha   90.00
_cell.angle_beta   90.00
_cell.angle_gamma   90.00
#
_symmetry.space_group_name_H-M   'P 1'
#
loop_
_entity.id
_entity.type
_entity.pdbx_description
1 polymer ?
#
loop_
_entity_poly.entity_id
_entity_poly.type
_entity_poly.pdbx_seq_one_letter_code
_entity_poly.pdbx_strand_id
1 'polypeptide(L)'
;MAWGGGLLMEKSLIQFLKSFFNLFRAEIDKITIYSNEVIGTVGWPEEDDKQDFYWKIENWNIDFSKLSLLCNFISNKNLINGDHITISYEALLSRLIDARWDSKDAKQSLDYLCSFEIKMIDDGEKTDSFYIHF
;
A
#
# COMPACT_ATOMS: atom_id res chain seq x y z
N MET A 1 20.53 7.02 -24.09
CA MET A 1 19.87 7.98 -23.18
C MET A 1 18.53 7.40 -22.76
N ALA A 2 18.42 6.87 -21.54
CA ALA A 2 17.16 6.51 -20.86
C ALA A 2 17.48 6.02 -19.44
N TRP A 3 17.80 6.90 -18.48
CA TRP A 3 18.18 6.47 -17.12
C TRP A 3 17.75 7.45 -16.00
N GLY A 4 16.52 7.98 -16.08
CA GLY A 4 15.96 8.86 -15.03
C GLY A 4 14.61 8.43 -14.47
N GLY A 5 13.74 7.82 -15.30
CA GLY A 5 12.37 7.46 -14.92
C GLY A 5 12.25 6.24 -14.00
N GLY A 6 13.08 5.21 -14.20
CA GLY A 6 13.01 3.95 -13.44
C GLY A 6 13.28 4.16 -11.94
N LEU A 7 14.35 4.88 -11.60
CA LEU A 7 14.74 5.11 -10.20
C LEU A 7 13.71 5.94 -9.42
N LEU A 8 13.04 6.91 -10.06
CA LEU A 8 11.99 7.71 -9.39
C LEU A 8 10.72 6.89 -9.14
N MET A 9 10.35 6.02 -10.10
CA MET A 9 9.20 5.12 -9.97
C MET A 9 9.43 4.06 -8.91
N GLU A 10 10.64 3.49 -8.82
CA GLU A 10 11.01 2.57 -7.75
C GLU A 10 10.93 3.24 -6.37
N LYS A 11 11.39 4.48 -6.24
CA LYS A 11 11.31 5.22 -4.97
C LYS A 11 9.87 5.47 -4.53
N SER A 12 8.99 5.90 -5.44
CA SER A 12 7.59 6.16 -5.10
C SER A 12 6.85 4.86 -4.76
N LEU A 13 7.15 3.76 -5.47
CA LEU A 13 6.65 2.43 -5.16
C LEU A 13 7.07 1.96 -3.76
N ILE A 14 8.37 2.07 -3.43
CA ILE A 14 8.87 1.69 -2.09
C ILE A 14 8.18 2.52 -1.01
N GLN A 15 8.01 3.83 -1.23
CA GLN A 15 7.32 4.70 -0.28
C GLN A 15 5.85 4.31 -0.11
N PHE A 16 5.19 3.91 -1.20
CA PHE A 16 3.83 3.39 -1.16
C PHE A 16 3.75 2.12 -0.33
N LEU A 17 4.59 1.12 -0.60
CA LEU A 17 4.58 -0.13 0.16
C LEU A 17 4.85 0.09 1.64
N LYS A 18 5.80 0.98 2.00
CA LYS A 18 6.03 1.36 3.39
C LYS A 18 4.77 1.96 4.03
N SER A 19 4.10 2.86 3.31
CA SER A 19 2.88 3.51 3.82
C SER A 19 1.72 2.51 3.92
N PHE A 20 1.62 1.57 3.00
CA PHE A 20 0.61 0.51 2.98
C PHE A 20 0.81 -0.47 4.13
N PHE A 21 2.02 -1.02 4.33
CA PHE A 21 2.28 -1.96 5.43
C PHE A 21 2.16 -1.30 6.81
N ASN A 22 2.43 0.01 6.90
CA ASN A 22 2.17 0.76 8.13
C ASN A 22 0.68 0.80 8.52
N LEU A 23 -0.25 0.58 7.59
CA LEU A 23 -1.67 0.41 7.93
C LEU A 23 -1.91 -0.82 8.83
N PHE A 24 -1.12 -1.86 8.62
CA PHE A 24 -1.12 -3.12 9.39
C PHE A 24 -0.13 -3.07 10.57
N ARG A 25 0.47 -1.91 10.85
CA ARG A 25 1.56 -1.71 11.81
C ARG A 25 2.82 -2.56 11.52
N ALA A 26 3.00 -2.93 10.26
CA ALA A 26 4.15 -3.68 9.78
C ALA A 26 5.17 -2.77 9.10
N GLU A 27 6.44 -3.13 9.18
CA GLU A 27 7.56 -2.45 8.53
C GLU A 27 8.28 -3.38 7.55
N ILE A 28 8.77 -2.84 6.44
CA ILE A 28 9.55 -3.60 5.45
C ILE A 28 10.97 -3.81 5.97
N ASP A 29 11.33 -5.07 6.23
CA ASP A 29 12.70 -5.51 6.57
C ASP A 29 13.56 -5.62 5.30
N LYS A 30 13.00 -6.29 4.26
CA LYS A 30 13.69 -6.52 2.98
C LYS A 30 12.75 -6.31 1.81
N ILE A 31 13.29 -5.80 0.71
CA ILE A 31 12.55 -5.65 -0.55
C ILE A 31 13.47 -5.79 -1.74
N THR A 32 13.03 -6.55 -2.73
CA THR A 32 13.64 -6.67 -4.05
C THR A 32 12.58 -6.39 -5.09
N ILE A 33 12.90 -5.47 -6.02
CA ILE A 33 12.01 -5.08 -7.11
C ILE A 33 12.60 -5.62 -8.40
N TYR A 34 11.79 -6.39 -9.13
CA TYR A 34 12.06 -6.84 -10.49
C TYR A 34 11.18 -6.05 -11.47
N SER A 35 11.29 -6.36 -12.77
CA SER A 35 10.60 -5.60 -13.82
C SER A 35 9.07 -5.63 -13.74
N ASN A 36 8.46 -6.63 -13.10
CA ASN A 36 7.01 -6.77 -12.97
C ASN A 36 6.56 -7.38 -11.64
N GLU A 37 7.46 -7.51 -10.67
CA GLU A 37 7.16 -8.13 -9.39
C GLU A 37 8.00 -7.53 -8.26
N VAL A 38 7.44 -7.58 -7.06
CA VAL A 38 8.06 -7.14 -5.82
C VAL A 38 8.01 -8.30 -4.85
N ILE A 39 9.16 -8.60 -4.25
CA ILE A 39 9.28 -9.63 -3.22
C ILE A 39 9.92 -8.97 -2.01
N GLY A 40 9.45 -9.32 -0.82
CA GLY A 40 10.04 -8.79 0.39
C GLY A 40 9.58 -9.51 1.64
N THR A 41 10.03 -8.98 2.76
CA THR A 41 9.68 -9.45 4.10
C THR A 41 9.24 -8.24 4.91
N VAL A 42 8.12 -8.36 5.61
CA VAL A 42 7.70 -7.41 6.63
C VAL A 42 7.84 -8.02 8.02
N GLY A 43 7.92 -7.17 9.04
CA GLY A 43 7.85 -7.56 10.45
C GLY A 43 7.14 -6.50 11.28
N TRP A 44 6.77 -6.87 12.50
CA TRP A 44 6.10 -5.99 13.45
C TRP A 44 7.09 -5.57 14.55
N PRO A 45 7.32 -4.26 14.80
CA PRO A 45 8.40 -3.81 15.68
C PRO A 45 8.42 -4.37 17.11
N GLU A 46 7.27 -4.86 17.60
CA GLU A 46 7.11 -5.41 18.96
C GLU A 46 7.00 -6.94 18.98
N GLU A 47 7.16 -7.60 17.84
CA GLU A 47 6.97 -9.04 17.67
C GLU A 47 8.18 -9.64 16.94
N ASP A 48 8.49 -10.91 17.21
CA ASP A 48 9.51 -11.65 16.47
C ASP A 48 8.97 -12.19 15.12
N ASP A 49 7.69 -11.93 14.85
CA ASP A 49 6.98 -12.43 13.69
C ASP A 49 7.38 -11.68 12.42
N LYS A 50 7.54 -12.45 11.34
CA LYS A 50 7.87 -11.97 10.01
C LYS A 50 6.97 -12.63 8.99
N GLN A 51 6.63 -11.88 7.95
CA GLN A 51 5.84 -12.37 6.84
C GLN A 51 6.53 -12.05 5.53
N ASP A 52 6.83 -13.08 4.74
CA ASP A 52 7.27 -12.91 3.36
C ASP A 52 6.06 -12.55 2.50
N PHE A 53 6.29 -11.68 1.51
CA PHE A 53 5.26 -11.20 0.62
C PHE A 53 5.70 -11.16 -0.84
N TYR A 54 4.71 -11.29 -1.72
CA TYR A 54 4.85 -11.24 -3.17
C TYR A 54 3.76 -10.36 -3.77
N TRP A 55 4.15 -9.42 -4.61
CA TRP A 55 3.23 -8.61 -5.38
C TRP A 55 3.62 -8.61 -6.87
N LYS A 56 2.67 -8.97 -7.73
CA LYS A 56 2.83 -8.86 -9.18
C LYS A 56 2.22 -7.55 -9.65
N ILE A 57 3.03 -6.73 -10.32
CA ILE A 57 2.62 -5.41 -10.79
C ILE A 57 1.90 -5.58 -12.12
N GLU A 58 0.57 -5.46 -12.09
CA GLU A 58 -0.25 -5.59 -13.29
C GLU A 58 -0.36 -4.28 -14.09
N ASN A 59 -0.18 -3.14 -13.41
CA ASN A 59 -0.29 -1.81 -14.03
C ASN A 59 0.75 -0.86 -13.42
N TRP A 60 1.66 -0.34 -14.24
CA TRP A 60 2.66 0.64 -13.81
C TRP A 60 2.18 2.10 -13.90
N ASN A 61 1.00 2.35 -14.48
CA ASN A 61 0.45 3.70 -14.65
C ASN A 61 -0.29 4.22 -13.40
N ILE A 62 0.16 3.77 -12.23
CA ILE A 62 -0.41 4.13 -10.93
C ILE A 62 0.44 5.24 -10.32
N ASP A 63 -0.21 6.24 -9.76
CA ASP A 63 0.48 7.25 -8.97
C ASP A 63 0.72 6.76 -7.54
N PHE A 64 1.83 6.04 -7.35
CA PHE A 64 2.24 5.54 -6.03
C PHE A 64 2.44 6.65 -5.00
N SER A 65 2.74 7.89 -5.43
CA SER A 65 2.90 9.01 -4.51
C SER A 65 1.55 9.39 -3.88
N LYS A 66 0.48 9.44 -4.70
CA LYS A 66 -0.88 9.66 -4.21
C LYS A 66 -1.34 8.52 -3.29
N LEU A 67 -1.09 7.27 -3.66
CA LEU A 67 -1.46 6.14 -2.79
C LEU A 67 -0.72 6.17 -1.46
N SER A 68 0.55 6.57 -1.44
CA SER A 68 1.30 6.80 -0.21
C SER A 68 0.62 7.85 0.67
N LEU A 69 0.23 8.98 0.09
CA LEU A 69 -0.47 10.05 0.81
C LEU A 69 -1.82 9.58 1.37
N LEU A 70 -2.56 8.75 0.63
CA LEU A 70 -3.82 8.17 1.09
C LEU A 70 -3.60 7.26 2.31
N CYS A 71 -2.65 6.32 2.22
CA CYS A 71 -2.33 5.42 3.33
C CYS A 71 -1.90 6.21 4.58
N ASN A 72 -1.04 7.21 4.40
CA ASN A 72 -0.61 8.09 5.49
C ASN A 72 -1.76 8.90 6.07
N PHE A 73 -2.70 9.37 5.25
CA PHE A 73 -3.90 10.06 5.73
C PHE A 73 -4.75 9.14 6.61
N ILE A 74 -5.02 7.91 6.15
CA ILE A 74 -5.79 6.90 6.90
C ILE A 74 -5.13 6.60 8.25
N SER A 75 -3.82 6.33 8.24
CA SER A 75 -3.02 6.05 9.44
C SER A 75 -2.98 7.23 10.41
N ASN A 76 -2.64 8.44 9.94
CA ASN A 76 -2.53 9.65 10.77
C ASN A 76 -3.86 10.09 11.41
N LYS A 77 -4.98 9.74 10.77
CA LYS A 77 -6.32 10.01 11.29
C LYS A 77 -6.87 8.85 12.14
N ASN A 78 -6.07 7.81 12.37
CA ASN A 78 -6.41 6.59 13.09
C ASN A 78 -7.72 5.97 12.58
N LEU A 79 -7.85 5.88 11.24
CA LEU A 79 -9.07 5.40 10.58
C LEU A 79 -9.02 3.93 10.22
N ILE A 80 -8.06 3.17 10.74
CA ILE A 80 -7.85 1.77 10.41
C ILE A 80 -7.67 0.94 11.68
N ASN A 81 -8.23 -0.27 11.68
CA ASN A 81 -8.05 -1.28 12.71
C ASN A 81 -7.76 -2.63 12.04
N GLY A 82 -6.50 -3.06 12.08
CA GLY A 82 -6.04 -4.21 11.29
C GLY A 82 -6.12 -3.88 9.80
N ASP A 83 -6.93 -4.64 9.08
CA ASP A 83 -7.18 -4.51 7.64
C ASP A 83 -8.48 -3.74 7.31
N HIS A 84 -9.19 -3.26 8.33
CA HIS A 84 -10.52 -2.65 8.19
C HIS A 84 -10.50 -1.14 8.43
N ILE A 85 -11.01 -0.35 7.47
CA ILE A 85 -11.22 1.10 7.62
C ILE A 85 -12.46 1.36 8.50
N THR A 86 -12.29 2.10 9.59
CA THR A 86 -13.30 2.28 10.65
C THR A 86 -14.47 3.21 10.32
N ILE A 87 -14.47 3.82 9.14
CA ILE A 87 -15.53 4.70 8.64
C ILE A 87 -15.94 4.24 7.24
N SER A 88 -17.17 4.53 6.81
CA SER A 88 -17.61 4.15 5.46
C SER A 88 -16.77 4.79 4.35
N TYR A 89 -16.80 4.18 3.17
CA TYR A 89 -16.15 4.68 1.96
C TYR A 89 -16.51 6.14 1.68
N GLU A 90 -17.80 6.48 1.76
CA GLU A 90 -18.35 7.81 1.49
C GLU A 90 -17.88 8.83 2.52
N ALA A 91 -17.79 8.41 3.79
CA ALA A 91 -17.27 9.25 4.86
C ALA A 91 -15.77 9.53 4.66
N LEU A 92 -14.97 8.52 4.25
CA LEU A 92 -13.56 8.72 3.95
C LEU A 92 -13.36 9.60 2.71
N LEU A 93 -14.12 9.38 1.65
CA LEU A 93 -14.11 10.20 0.44
C LEU A 93 -14.42 11.67 0.77
N SER A 94 -15.47 11.92 1.57
CA SER A 94 -15.80 13.28 2.04
C SER A 94 -14.64 13.91 2.80
N ARG A 95 -13.98 13.17 3.70
CA ARG A 95 -12.82 13.69 4.46
C ARG A 95 -11.62 14.03 3.58
N LEU A 96 -11.39 13.28 2.50
CA LEU A 96 -10.33 13.57 1.53
C LEU A 96 -10.64 14.86 0.77
N ILE A 97 -11.90 15.05 0.35
CA ILE A 97 -12.35 16.27 -0.33
C ILE A 97 -12.22 17.49 0.60
N ASP A 98 -12.62 17.36 1.87
CA ASP A 98 -12.42 18.41 2.88
C ASP A 98 -10.93 18.74 3.09
N ALA A 99 -10.07 17.72 2.96
CA ALA A 99 -8.62 17.85 2.97
C ALA A 99 -8.03 18.34 1.63
N ARG A 100 -8.85 18.89 0.74
CA ARG A 100 -8.47 19.49 -0.56
C ARG A 100 -7.94 18.49 -1.60
N TRP A 101 -8.28 17.22 -1.49
CA TRP A 101 -8.05 16.30 -2.59
C TRP A 101 -9.03 16.60 -3.73
N ASP A 102 -8.54 16.46 -4.96
CA ASP A 102 -9.44 16.39 -6.11
C ASP A 102 -10.37 15.17 -5.96
N SER A 103 -11.66 15.36 -6.22
CA SER A 103 -12.67 14.34 -5.97
C SER A 103 -12.50 13.10 -6.84
N LYS A 104 -12.06 13.27 -8.09
CA LYS A 104 -11.81 12.17 -9.01
C LYS A 104 -10.56 11.40 -8.57
N ASP A 105 -9.49 12.12 -8.24
CA ASP A 105 -8.25 11.52 -7.75
C ASP A 105 -8.45 10.74 -6.44
N ALA A 106 -9.22 11.32 -5.49
CA ALA A 106 -9.55 10.68 -4.22
C ALA A 106 -10.32 9.37 -4.43
N LYS A 107 -11.37 9.40 -5.26
CA LYS A 107 -12.15 8.21 -5.60
C LYS A 107 -11.30 7.14 -6.26
N GLN A 108 -10.49 7.50 -7.26
CA GLN A 108 -9.63 6.55 -7.96
C GLN A 108 -8.58 5.92 -7.05
N SER A 109 -8.01 6.71 -6.12
CA SER A 109 -7.03 6.21 -5.16
C SER A 109 -7.66 5.26 -4.14
N LEU A 110 -8.88 5.56 -3.68
CA LEU A 110 -9.64 4.68 -2.78
C LEU A 110 -10.04 3.38 -3.45
N ASP A 111 -10.61 3.47 -4.67
CA ASP A 111 -10.99 2.29 -5.46
C ASP A 111 -9.77 1.38 -5.67
N TYR A 112 -8.62 1.99 -6.01
CA TYR A 112 -7.38 1.24 -6.15
C TYR A 112 -6.94 0.58 -4.86
N LEU A 113 -6.89 1.31 -3.74
CA LEU A 113 -6.47 0.79 -2.43
C LEU A 113 -7.33 -0.41 -1.99
N CYS A 114 -8.64 -0.40 -2.25
CA CYS A 114 -9.54 -1.51 -1.90
C CYS A 114 -9.36 -2.74 -2.81
N SER A 115 -8.94 -2.52 -4.06
CA SER A 115 -8.61 -3.60 -4.99
C SER A 115 -7.16 -4.09 -4.86
N PHE A 116 -6.36 -3.40 -4.06
CA PHE A 116 -4.94 -3.66 -3.94
C PHE A 116 -4.69 -4.83 -2.99
N GLU A 117 -3.99 -5.84 -3.50
CA GLU A 117 -3.73 -7.09 -2.80
C GLU A 117 -2.25 -7.46 -2.95
N ILE A 118 -1.60 -7.78 -1.84
CA ILE A 118 -0.24 -8.34 -1.80
C ILE A 118 -0.33 -9.74 -1.21
N LYS A 119 0.17 -10.75 -1.92
CA LYS A 119 0.15 -12.14 -1.46
C LYS A 119 1.15 -12.35 -0.33
N MET A 120 0.73 -13.06 0.70
CA MET A 120 1.61 -13.64 1.72
C MET A 120 2.23 -14.93 1.18
N ILE A 121 3.48 -15.17 1.54
CA ILE A 121 4.22 -16.38 1.22
C ILE A 121 4.55 -17.12 2.52
N ASP A 122 4.02 -18.32 2.67
CA ASP A 122 4.36 -19.24 3.78
C ASP A 122 4.88 -20.54 3.19
N ASP A 123 6.00 -21.04 3.72
CA ASP A 123 6.68 -22.25 3.23
C ASP A 123 6.91 -22.28 1.70
N GLY A 124 7.06 -21.10 1.08
CA GLY A 124 7.26 -20.94 -0.36
C GLY A 124 5.98 -20.96 -1.21
N GLU A 125 4.81 -21.07 -0.59
CA GLU A 125 3.50 -21.07 -1.25
C GLU A 125 2.72 -19.79 -0.97
N LYS A 126 1.86 -19.38 -1.91
CA LYS A 126 0.97 -18.23 -1.74
C LYS A 126 -0.24 -18.66 -0.90
N THR A 127 -0.42 -18.04 0.26
CA THR A 127 -1.45 -18.41 1.22
C THR A 127 -2.57 -17.36 1.24
N ASP A 128 -2.43 -16.36 2.10
CA ASP A 128 -3.37 -15.26 2.27
C ASP A 128 -2.83 -13.99 1.59
N SER A 129 -3.45 -12.85 1.89
CA SER A 129 -3.04 -11.56 1.35
C SER A 129 -3.19 -10.43 2.34
N PHE A 130 -2.31 -9.43 2.23
CA PHE A 130 -2.59 -8.10 2.73
C PHE A 130 -3.52 -7.39 1.75
N TYR A 131 -4.70 -7.00 2.22
CA TYR A 131 -5.66 -6.16 1.51
C TYR A 131 -6.42 -5.30 2.52
N ILE A 132 -7.02 -4.20 2.05
CA ILE A 132 -7.80 -3.29 2.90
C ILE A 132 -9.27 -3.36 2.49
N HIS A 133 -10.16 -3.39 3.48
CA HIS A 133 -11.61 -3.34 3.26
C HIS A 133 -12.32 -2.37 4.23
N PHE A 134 -13.63 -2.21 4.03
CA PHE A 134 -14.52 -1.26 4.73
C PHE A 134 -15.61 -1.95 5.52
#